data_AF-A0A3B0JD47-F1
#
_entry.id   AF-A0A3B0JD47-F1
#
_cell.length_a   1.000
_cell.length_b   1.000
_cell.length_c   1.000
_cell.angle_alpha   90.00
_cell.angle_beta   90.00
_cell.angle_gamma   90.00
#
_symmetry.space_group_name_H-M   'P 1'
#
loop_
_entity.id
_entity.type
_entity.pdbx_description
1 polymer ?
#
loop_
_entity_poly.entity_id
_entity_poly.type
_entity_poly.pdbx_seq_one_letter_code
_entity_poly.pdbx_strand_id
1 'polypeptide(L)' 'MEKPLGQKTKLLDQHREELFSMRIKGYSYRQIVEFLARKDIIVSLNTVRNYLLN' A
#
# COMPACT_ATOMS: atom_id res chain seq x y z
N MET A 1 10.62 16.66 9.74
CA MET A 1 9.47 16.28 10.56
C MET A 1 9.08 14.86 10.18
N GLU A 2 9.44 13.85 10.98
CA GLU A 2 8.96 12.48 10.77
C GLU A 2 7.50 12.39 11.23
N LYS A 3 6.58 12.14 10.30
CA LYS A 3 5.18 11.88 10.65
C LYS A 3 5.13 10.54 11.40
N PRO A 4 4.36 10.40 12.51
CA PRO A 4 4.18 9.11 13.15
C PRO A 4 3.51 8.16 12.15
N LEU A 5 4.30 7.26 11.57
CA LEU A 5 3.81 6.24 10.66
C LEU A 5 2.96 5.28 11.48
N GLY A 6 1.66 5.24 11.23
CA GLY A 6 0.76 4.30 11.88
C GLY A 6 1.20 2.86 11.62
N GLN A 7 0.78 1.90 12.47
CA GLN A 7 1.14 0.48 12.34
C GLN A 7 0.92 -0.08 10.93
N LYS A 8 -0.14 0.38 10.23
CA LYS A 8 -0.45 -0.02 8.85
C LYS A 8 0.59 0.44 7.83
N THR A 9 1.23 1.59 8.04
CA THR A 9 2.27 2.08 7.13
C THR A 9 3.52 1.21 7.19
N LYS A 10 3.90 0.74 8.38
CA LYS A 10 5.01 -0.22 8.54
C LYS A 10 4.78 -1.53 7.78
N LEU A 11 3.53 -2.01 7.77
CA LEU A 11 3.16 -3.20 6.99
C LEU A 11 3.20 -2.94 5.48
N LEU A 12 2.81 -1.75 5.03
CA LEU A 12 2.94 -1.36 3.62
C LEU A 12 4.41 -1.20 3.20
N ASP A 13 5.26 -0.71 4.10
CA ASP A 13 6.70 -0.55 3.87
C ASP A 13 7.40 -1.89 3.60
N GLN A 14 6.95 -2.98 4.24
CA GLN A 14 7.44 -4.33 3.95
C GLN A 14 7.17 -4.79 2.52
N HIS A 15 6.16 -4.21 1.86
CA HIS A 15 5.78 -4.52 0.49
C HIS A 15 6.02 -3.36 -0.47
N ARG A 16 6.74 -2.32 -0.05
CA ARG A 16 6.87 -1.05 -0.78
C ARG A 16 7.23 -1.25 -2.26
N GLU A 17 8.33 -1.93 -2.53
CA GLU A 17 8.82 -2.16 -3.90
C GLU A 17 7.77 -2.87 -4.78
N GLU A 18 7.06 -3.84 -4.20
CA GLU A 18 6.02 -4.61 -4.87
C GLU A 18 4.81 -3.73 -5.21
N LEU A 19 4.34 -2.91 -4.25
CA LEU A 19 3.21 -2.00 -4.45
C LEU A 19 3.53 -0.92 -5.50
N PHE A 20 4.75 -0.36 -5.48
CA PHE A 20 5.20 0.59 -6.49
C PHE A 20 5.34 -0.08 -7.87
N SER A 21 5.90 -1.30 -7.94
CA SER A 21 5.99 -2.07 -9.19
C SER A 21 4.60 -2.33 -9.78
N MET A 22 3.62 -2.71 -8.95
CA MET A 22 2.23 -2.88 -9.38
C MET A 22 1.65 -1.58 -9.94
N ARG A 23 1.90 -0.42 -9.32
CA ARG A 23 1.44 0.86 -9.88
C ARG A 23 2.07 1.17 -11.23
N ILE A 24 3.37 0.96 -11.39
CA ILE A 24 4.09 1.18 -12.65
C ILE A 24 3.54 0.26 -13.75
N LYS A 25 3.19 -0.99 -13.40
CA LYS A 25 2.57 -1.96 -14.31
C LYS A 25 1.09 -1.66 -14.63
N GLY A 26 0.52 -0.59 -14.11
CA GLY A 26 -0.84 -0.15 -14.41
C GLY A 26 -1.94 -0.76 -13.53
N TYR A 27 -1.60 -1.44 -12.44
CA TYR A 27 -2.61 -1.98 -11.52
C TYR A 27 -3.33 -0.85 -10.78
N SER A 28 -4.67 -0.95 -10.71
CA SER A 28 -5.50 -0.02 -9.95
C SER A 28 -5.26 -0.15 -8.44
N TYR A 29 -5.57 0.92 -7.67
CA TYR A 29 -5.48 0.87 -6.21
C TYR A 29 -6.36 -0.24 -5.60
N ARG A 30 -7.50 -0.56 -6.24
CA ARG A 30 -8.37 -1.68 -5.82
C ARG A 30 -7.66 -3.02 -5.95
N GLN A 31 -7.00 -3.29 -7.07
CA GLN A 31 -6.24 -4.52 -7.26
C GLN A 31 -5.07 -4.64 -6.27
N ILE A 32 -4.47 -3.51 -5.89
CA ILE A 32 -3.43 -3.49 -4.85
C ILE A 32 -3.99 -3.80 -3.47
N VAL A 33 -5.18 -3.29 -3.13
CA VAL A 33 -5.89 -3.67 -1.88
C VAL A 33 -6.22 -5.16 -1.88
N GLU A 34 -6.74 -5.69 -2.99
CA GLU A 34 -7.04 -7.13 -3.13
C GLU A 34 -5.78 -7.99 -2.99
N PHE A 35 -4.65 -7.53 -3.54
CA PHE A 35 -3.36 -8.16 -3.38
C PHE A 35 -2.89 -8.19 -1.91
N LEU A 36 -2.99 -7.05 -1.21
CA LEU A 36 -2.65 -6.95 0.21
C LEU A 36 -3.56 -7.82 1.09
N ALA A 37 -4.85 -7.91 0.75
CA ALA A 37 -5.81 -8.76 1.46
C ALA A 37 -5.45 -10.26 1.34
N ARG A 38 -4.89 -10.71 0.21
CA ARG A 38 -4.37 -12.09 0.06
C ARG A 38 -3.14 -12.39 0.92
N LYS A 39 -2.51 -11.36 1.47
CA LYS A 39 -1.38 -11.46 2.43
C LYS A 39 -1.82 -11.14 3.87
N ASP A 40 -3.13 -11.19 4.15
CA ASP A 40 -3.73 -10.83 5.44
C ASP A 40 -3.52 -9.35 5.87
N ILE A 41 -3.21 -8.46 4.92
CA ILE A 41 -3.04 -7.03 5.16
C ILE A 41 -4.33 -6.29 4.77
N ILE A 42 -5.19 -6.05 5.76
CA ILE A 42 -6.48 -5.36 5.54
C ILE A 42 -6.30 -3.84 5.66
N VAL A 43 -6.31 -3.17 4.49
CA VAL A 43 -6.19 -1.72 4.37
C VAL A 43 -7.28 -1.13 3.47
N SER A 44 -7.61 0.14 3.69
CA SER A 44 -8.56 0.84 2.82
C SER A 44 -7.89 1.29 1.51
N LEU A 45 -8.70 1.51 0.47
CA LEU A 45 -8.22 2.06 -0.79
C LEU A 45 -7.55 3.44 -0.61
N ASN A 46 -8.09 4.28 0.27
CA ASN A 46 -7.47 5.58 0.60
C ASN A 46 -6.12 5.42 1.28
N THR A 47 -5.94 4.40 2.13
CA THR A 47 -4.64 4.12 2.75
C THR A 47 -3.58 3.80 1.71
N VAL A 48 -3.89 2.92 0.76
CA VAL A 48 -2.99 2.55 -0.34
C VAL A 48 -2.72 3.75 -1.26
N ARG A 49 -3.77 4.51 -1.61
CA ARG A 49 -3.64 5.72 -2.42
C ARG A 49 -2.72 6.74 -1.76
N ASN A 50 -2.96 7.06 -0.49
CA ASN A 50 -2.13 8.03 0.24
C ASN A 50 -0.69 7.52 0.38
N TYR A 51 -0.49 6.23 0.60
CA TYR A 51 0.84 5.64 0.71
C TYR A 51 1.64 5.74 -0.59
N LEU A 52 1.01 5.49 -1.74
CA LEU A 52 1.69 5.49 -3.05
C LEU A 52 1.79 6.86 -3.71
N LEU A 53 1.11 7.88 -3.16
CA LEU A 53 1.20 9.27 -3.60
C LEU A 53 2.16 10.13 -2.76
N ASN A 54 2.53 9.66 -1.56
CA ASN A 54 3.56 10.29 -0.73
C ASN A 54 4.93 9.65 -0.99
#